data_AF-A0A7C6ZGJ4-F1
#
_entry.id   AF-A0A7C6ZGJ4-F1
#
_cell.length_a   1.000
_cell.length_b   1.000
_cell.length_c   1.000
_cell.angle_alpha   90.00
_cell.angle_beta   90.00
_cell.angle_gamma   90.00
#
_symmetry.space_group_name_H-M   'P 1'
#
loop_
_entity.id
_entity.type
_entity.pdbx_description
1 polymer ?
#
loop_
_entity_poly.entity_id
_entity_poly.type
_entity_poly.pdbx_seq_one_letter_code
_entity_poly.pdbx_strand_id
1 'polypeptide(L)' 'MRRVKLGTAVDADLLAKARAVAARERKHLNSIIEKSLEQYLASKGLEDRLNVVRRTKGRLAAPPDLVKKILEEPYLEV' A
#
# COMPACT_ATOMS: atom_id res chain seq x y z
N MET A 1 4.24 15.15 -5.66
CA MET A 1 4.57 13.82 -5.08
C MET A 1 6.08 13.66 -5.00
N ARG A 2 6.62 13.16 -3.88
CA ARG A 2 8.06 12.93 -3.70
C ARG A 2 8.46 11.62 -4.38
N ARG A 3 9.48 11.65 -5.25
CA ARG A 3 10.05 10.43 -5.86
C ARG A 3 11.09 9.81 -4.94
N VAL A 4 11.08 8.48 -4.82
CA VAL A 4 12.03 7.69 -4.03
C VAL A 4 12.68 6.67 -4.94
N LYS A 5 14.01 6.48 -4.85
CA LYS A 5 14.73 5.47 -5.63
C LYS A 5 14.43 4.08 -5.05
N LEU A 6 14.12 3.13 -5.93
CA LEU A 6 13.98 1.72 -5.58
C LEU A 6 15.21 0.95 -6.08
N GLY A 7 16.08 0.52 -5.17
CA GLY A 7 17.15 -0.43 -5.48
C GLY A 7 16.66 -1.84 -5.22
N THR A 8 16.46 -2.64 -6.26
CA THR A 8 16.01 -4.03 -6.14
C THR A 8 16.66 -4.89 -7.21
N ALA A 9 16.84 -6.18 -6.91
CA ALA A 9 17.16 -7.18 -7.92
C ALA A 9 15.89 -7.53 -8.70
N VAL A 10 16.02 -7.73 -10.02
CA VAL A 10 14.95 -8.15 -10.92
C VAL A 10 15.50 -9.22 -11.83
N ASP A 11 14.69 -10.22 -12.13
CA ASP A 11 15.00 -11.25 -13.13
C ASP A 11 15.43 -10.62 -14.47
N ALA A 12 16.50 -11.14 -15.06
CA ALA A 12 17.13 -10.55 -16.24
C ALA A 12 16.23 -10.65 -17.49
N ASP A 13 15.55 -11.78 -17.66
CA ASP A 13 14.65 -12.01 -18.80
C ASP A 13 13.39 -11.14 -18.67
N LEU A 14 12.85 -11.01 -17.46
CA LEU A 14 11.74 -10.11 -17.18
C LEU A 14 12.12 -8.65 -17.49
N LEU A 15 13.31 -8.21 -17.05
CA LEU A 15 13.80 -6.87 -17.33
C LEU A 15 13.99 -6.63 -18.84
N ALA A 16 14.51 -7.62 -19.57
CA ALA A 16 14.67 -7.54 -21.02
C ALA A 16 13.33 -7.39 -21.74
N LYS A 17 12.33 -8.21 -21.37
CA LYS A 17 10.97 -8.12 -21.91
C LYS A 17 10.33 -6.76 -21.62
N ALA A 18 10.48 -6.26 -20.39
CA ALA A 18 9.96 -4.95 -20.00
C ALA A 18 10.61 -3.81 -20.80
N ARG A 19 11.92 -3.88 -21.06
CA ARG A 19 12.63 -2.91 -21.92
C ARG A 19 12.14 -2.93 -23.36
N ALA A 20 11.90 -4.12 -23.92
CA ALA A 20 11.36 -4.25 -25.28
C ALA A 20 9.97 -3.61 -25.40
N VAL A 21 9.10 -3.81 -24.42
CA VAL A 21 7.78 -3.16 -24.36
C VAL A 21 7.91 -1.65 -24.23
N ALA A 22 8.78 -1.17 -23.34
CA ALA A 22 9.02 0.26 -23.14
C ALA A 22 9.50 0.94 -24.44
N ALA A 23 10.42 0.30 -25.18
CA ALA A 23 10.90 0.78 -26.47
C ALA A 23 9.78 0.81 -27.53
N ARG A 24 8.98 -0.25 -27.63
CA ARG A 24 7.84 -0.34 -28.57
C ARG A 24 6.79 0.74 -28.31
N GLU A 25 6.50 1.02 -27.05
CA GLU A 25 5.51 2.03 -26.65
C GLU A 25 6.08 3.46 -26.56
N ARG A 26 7.38 3.66 -26.84
CA ARG A 26 8.10 4.93 -26.64
C ARG A 26 7.91 5.52 -25.23
N LYS A 27 7.95 4.64 -24.22
CA LYS A 27 7.81 5.01 -22.80
C LYS A 27 9.11 4.74 -22.04
N HIS A 28 9.28 5.43 -20.92
CA HIS A 28 10.35 5.10 -19.99
C HIS A 28 10.05 3.79 -19.26
N LEU A 29 11.07 2.95 -19.07
CA LEU A 29 10.96 1.70 -18.32
C LEU A 29 10.36 1.92 -16.91
N ASN A 30 10.75 3.02 -16.26
CA ASN A 30 10.21 3.38 -14.95
C ASN A 30 8.68 3.53 -14.96
N SER A 31 8.11 4.10 -16.02
CA SER A 31 6.65 4.24 -16.15
C SER A 31 5.95 2.89 -16.33
N ILE A 32 6.59 1.93 -17.00
CA ILE A 32 6.07 0.56 -17.10
C ILE A 32 6.08 -0.12 -15.73
N ILE A 33 7.15 0.05 -14.96
CA ILE A 33 7.29 -0.49 -13.60
C ILE A 33 6.24 0.12 -12.67
N GLU A 34 6.12 1.45 -12.63
CA GLU A 34 5.15 2.17 -11.79
C GLU A 34 3.71 1.74 -12.13
N LYS A 35 3.34 1.71 -13.41
CA LYS A 35 1.99 1.28 -13.83
C LYS A 35 1.70 -0.16 -13.44
N SER A 36 2.69 -1.05 -13.54
CA SER A 36 2.53 -2.46 -13.14
C SER A 36 2.35 -2.59 -11.63
N LEU A 37 3.07 -1.78 -10.84
CA LEU A 37 2.92 -1.73 -9.39
C LEU A 37 1.54 -1.17 -8.98
N GLU A 38 1.07 -0.11 -9.63
CA GLU A 38 -0.28 0.45 -9.43
C GLU A 38 -1.35 -0.61 -9.69
N GLN A 39 -1.27 -1.31 -10.83
CA GLN A 39 -2.21 -2.38 -11.18
C GLN A 39 -2.17 -3.53 -10.17
N TYR A 40 -0.99 -3.94 -9.72
CA TYR A 40 -0.84 -4.98 -8.71
C TYR A 40 -1.49 -4.57 -7.39
N LEU A 41 -1.23 -3.35 -6.90
CA LEU A 41 -1.81 -2.85 -5.65
C LEU A 41 -3.33 -2.69 -5.73
N ALA A 42 -3.84 -2.19 -6.86
CA ALA A 42 -5.28 -2.10 -7.12
C ALA A 42 -5.93 -3.49 -7.09
N SER A 43 -5.29 -4.50 -7.69
CA SER A 43 -5.78 -5.90 -7.69
C SER A 43 -5.85 -6.52 -6.29
N LYS A 44 -5.08 -5.99 -5.32
CA LYS A 44 -5.09 -6.44 -3.93
C LYS A 44 -6.09 -5.70 -3.05
N GLY A 45 -6.85 -4.74 -3.58
CA GLY A 45 -7.77 -3.91 -2.80
C GLY A 45 -7.06 -3.14 -1.68
N LEU A 46 -5.75 -2.94 -1.80
CA LEU A 46 -4.96 -2.34 -0.73
C LEU A 46 -5.26 -0.85 -0.60
N GLU A 47 -5.68 -0.19 -1.68
CA GLU A 47 -6.14 1.20 -1.65
C GLU A 47 -7.35 1.38 -0.73
N ASP A 48 -8.28 0.42 -0.70
CA ASP A 48 -9.41 0.44 0.22
C ASP A 48 -8.96 0.22 1.66
N ARG A 49 -8.05 -0.75 1.92
CA ARG A 49 -7.54 -1.01 3.28
C ARG A 49 -6.69 0.13 3.85
N LEU A 50 -5.83 0.74 3.03
CA LEU A 50 -5.06 1.93 3.43
C LEU A 50 -5.96 3.15 3.61
N ASN A 51 -7.02 3.28 2.80
CA ASN A 51 -8.04 4.29 3.02
C ASN A 51 -8.84 4.04 4.30
N VAL A 52 -9.14 2.79 4.67
CA VAL A 52 -9.78 2.46 5.95
C VAL A 52 -8.91 2.94 7.11
N VAL A 53 -7.63 2.57 7.16
CA VAL A 53 -6.71 3.04 8.22
C VAL A 53 -6.62 4.57 8.24
N ARG A 54 -6.53 5.23 7.07
CA ARG A 54 -6.52 6.70 7.01
C ARG A 54 -7.85 7.32 7.45
N ARG A 55 -8.99 6.68 7.16
CA ARG A 55 -10.34 7.12 7.56
C ARG A 55 -10.64 6.84 9.03
N THR A 56 -10.06 5.81 9.62
CA THR A 56 -10.29 5.40 11.01
C THR A 56 -9.21 5.91 11.96
N LYS A 57 -8.07 6.42 11.47
CA LYS A 57 -7.03 7.05 12.29
C LYS A 57 -7.62 8.26 13.03
N GLY A 58 -7.73 8.15 14.35
CA GLY A 58 -8.29 9.19 15.22
C GLY A 58 -9.81 9.21 15.33
N ARG A 59 -10.53 8.29 14.67
CA ARG A 59 -11.98 8.09 14.85
C ARG A 59 -12.21 6.84 15.69
N LEU A 60 -12.05 6.96 17.01
CA LEU A 60 -12.75 6.05 17.91
C LEU A 60 -14.25 6.40 17.78
N ALA A 61 -15.03 5.52 17.16
CA ALA A 61 -16.50 5.60 17.15
C ALA A 61 -17.07 5.12 18.50
N ALA A 62 -16.43 5.50 19.60
CA ALA A 62 -16.82 5.12 20.95
C ALA A 62 -16.82 6.39 21.81
N PRO A 63 -17.88 6.63 22.61
CA PRO A 63 -17.88 7.70 23.59
C PRO A 63 -16.67 7.55 24.53
N PRO A 64 -15.97 8.64 24.89
CA PRO A 64 -14.83 8.58 25.81
C PRO A 64 -15.13 7.84 27.12
N ASP A 65 -16.36 7.95 27.62
CA ASP A 65 -16.82 7.28 28.84
C ASP A 65 -16.84 5.75 28.70
N LEU A 66 -17.20 5.23 27.52
CA LEU A 66 -17.18 3.80 27.24
C LEU A 66 -15.75 3.27 27.17
N VAL A 67 -14.85 4.03 26.54
CA VAL A 67 -13.42 3.66 26.44
C VAL A 67 -12.77 3.66 27.82
N LYS A 68 -13.09 4.66 28.66
CA LYS A 68 -12.60 4.75 30.03
C LYS A 68 -13.06 3.55 30.87
N LYS A 69 -14.32 3.16 30.75
CA LYS A 69 -14.87 2.00 31.47
C LYS A 69 -14.19 0.68 31.10
N ILE A 70 -13.88 0.48 29.81
CA ILE A 70 -13.15 -0.71 29.33
C ILE A 70 -11.69 -0.72 29.84
N LEU A 71 -11.04 0.44 29.90
CA LEU A 71 -9.66 0.55 30.39
C LEU A 71 -9.54 0.43 31.92
N GLU A 72 -10.61 0.74 32.66
CA GLU A 72 -10.68 0.62 34.11
C GLU A 72 -11.12 -0.78 34.58
N GLU A 73 -11.56 -1.66 33.67
CA GLU A 73 -11.86 -3.04 34.01
C GLU A 73 -10.55 -3.81 34.31
N PRO A 74 -10.42 -4.44 35.49
CA PRO A 74 -9.29 -5.32 35.76
C PRO A 74 -9.31 -6.46 34.75
N TYR A 75 -8.17 -6.68 34.08
CA TYR A 75 -8.00 -7.82 33.18
C TYR A 75 -8.39 -9.10 33.94
N LEU A 76 -9.41 -9.81 33.46
CA LEU A 76 -9.68 -11.17 33.89
C LEU A 76 -8.49 -12.02 33.43
N GLU A 77 -7.57 -12.33 34.34
CA GLU A 77 -6.63 -13.42 34.17
C GLU A 77 -7.46 -14.72 34.04
N VAL A 78 -7.40 -15.34 32.86
CA VAL A 78 -7.96 -16.68 32.60
C VAL A 78 -6.81 -17.68 32.59
#